data_AF-A0A1H9BT10-F1
#
_entry.id   AF-A0A1H9BT10-F1
#
_cell.length_a   1.000
_cell.length_b   1.000
_cell.length_c   1.000
_cell.angle_alpha   90.00
_cell.angle_beta   90.00
_cell.angle_gamma   90.00
#
_symmetry.space_group_name_H-M   'P 1'
#
loop_
_entity.id
_entity.type
_entity.pdbx_description
1 polymer ?
#
loop_
_entity_poly.entity_id
_entity_poly.type
_entity_poly.pdbx_seq_one_letter_code
_entity_poly.pdbx_strand_id
1 'polypeptide(L)'
;MEPDDTWASLRTQCEDLEPGAELTTPVSERPFEVVRTDDDRIVVRFGDSGETRPLWREQFVVFLEELDDGAVSIEQLQPGVEPYASVVTLADEYTADERTVTYDTGAAGGESPFLVPAADARNPPERVHDDALLLAALLEGLDADDPAALDTDALTDLYVLASDVQHGADRVRRSAREPLLERLGPEQQLHGRYGTVRRTTRERRQPKDVETIFTALDDRGIPREWVTGVDRDKLDVVLAVTDLEEDEVYDVDEDVYVQKTGVDEDEKYSRLQGIADRIEELEGAEGEELRDELDAIEDRLEEALSAG
;
A
#
# COMPACT_ATOMS: atom_id res chain seq x y z
N MET A 1 33.08 -6.96 -22.11
CA MET A 1 33.41 -7.56 -20.79
C MET A 1 33.21 -9.07 -20.94
N GLU A 2 33.88 -9.94 -20.18
CA GLU A 2 33.48 -11.36 -20.25
C GLU A 2 32.13 -11.51 -19.55
N PRO A 3 31.17 -12.26 -20.11
CA PRO A 3 29.80 -12.40 -19.56
C PRO A 3 29.78 -12.98 -18.14
N ASP A 4 30.86 -13.65 -17.73
CA ASP A 4 31.03 -14.20 -16.39
C ASP A 4 31.30 -13.12 -15.34
N ASP A 5 32.03 -12.07 -15.71
CA ASP A 5 32.28 -10.92 -14.83
C ASP A 5 31.00 -10.10 -14.63
N THR A 6 30.22 -9.89 -15.70
CA THR A 6 28.93 -9.19 -15.63
C THR A 6 27.90 -9.98 -14.82
N TRP A 7 27.86 -11.31 -14.95
CA TRP A 7 26.97 -12.16 -14.15
C TRP A 7 27.29 -12.08 -12.65
N ALA A 8 28.57 -12.14 -12.28
CA ALA A 8 28.99 -12.02 -10.90
C ALA A 8 28.65 -10.62 -10.32
N SER A 9 28.84 -9.58 -11.12
CA SER A 9 28.44 -8.21 -10.77
C SER A 9 26.93 -8.11 -10.51
N LEU A 10 26.09 -8.60 -11.44
CA LEU A 10 24.64 -8.59 -11.30
C LEU A 10 24.15 -9.33 -10.05
N ARG A 11 24.73 -10.50 -9.75
CA ARG A 11 24.41 -11.23 -8.52
C ARG A 11 24.75 -10.43 -7.27
N THR A 12 25.93 -9.81 -7.25
CA THR A 12 26.36 -8.96 -6.12
C THR A 12 25.40 -7.78 -5.93
N GLN A 13 25.05 -7.08 -7.01
CA GLN A 13 24.09 -5.98 -6.96
C GLN A 13 22.72 -6.42 -6.46
N CYS A 14 22.25 -7.60 -6.87
CA CYS A 14 21.01 -8.18 -6.36
C CYS A 14 21.07 -8.59 -4.88
N GLU A 15 22.22 -9.05 -4.40
CA GLU A 15 22.45 -9.41 -2.99
C GLU A 15 22.57 -8.17 -2.09
N ASP A 16 23.09 -7.07 -2.64
CA ASP A 16 23.28 -5.79 -1.95
C ASP A 16 22.01 -4.90 -1.93
N LEU A 17 20.91 -5.34 -2.57
CA LEU A 17 19.63 -4.62 -2.52
C LEU A 17 19.14 -4.47 -1.09
N GLU A 18 18.65 -3.26 -0.76
CA GLU A 18 18.02 -3.00 0.52
C GLU A 18 16.85 -3.98 0.74
N PRO A 19 16.74 -4.62 1.92
CA PRO A 19 15.60 -5.48 2.23
C PRO A 19 14.26 -4.73 2.04
N GLY A 20 13.39 -5.28 1.21
CA GLY A 20 12.10 -4.69 0.86
C GLY A 20 12.13 -3.75 -0.36
N ALA A 21 13.28 -3.54 -0.99
CA ALA A 21 13.34 -2.88 -2.29
C ALA A 21 12.71 -3.76 -3.37
N GLU A 22 12.03 -3.12 -4.32
CA GLU A 22 11.38 -3.79 -5.44
C GLU A 22 11.95 -3.30 -6.77
N LEU A 23 11.89 -4.15 -7.78
CA LEU A 23 12.08 -3.78 -9.17
C LEU A 23 10.72 -3.75 -9.87
N THR A 24 10.57 -2.86 -10.84
CA THR A 24 9.37 -2.77 -11.67
C THR A 24 9.67 -3.21 -13.10
N THR A 25 8.80 -4.04 -13.68
CA THR A 25 8.93 -4.40 -15.10
C THR A 25 8.65 -3.19 -15.99
N PRO A 26 9.47 -2.90 -17.04
CA PRO A 26 9.44 -1.61 -17.71
C PRO A 26 8.17 -1.28 -18.51
N VAL A 27 7.42 -2.29 -18.97
CA VAL A 27 6.23 -2.13 -19.81
C VAL A 27 4.96 -2.46 -19.05
N SER A 28 4.94 -3.59 -18.34
CA SER A 28 3.77 -4.05 -17.61
C SER A 28 3.63 -3.45 -16.22
N GLU A 29 4.62 -2.68 -15.77
CA GLU A 29 4.64 -1.98 -14.47
C GLU A 29 4.34 -2.91 -13.29
N ARG A 30 4.76 -4.18 -13.40
CA ARG A 30 4.56 -5.20 -12.37
C ARG A 30 5.72 -5.14 -11.37
N PRO A 31 5.46 -4.91 -10.08
CA PRO A 31 6.48 -4.96 -9.05
C PRO A 31 6.94 -6.40 -8.81
N PHE A 32 8.23 -6.57 -8.57
CA PHE A 32 8.83 -7.83 -8.15
C PHE A 32 10.06 -7.61 -7.28
N GLU A 33 10.30 -8.51 -6.34
CA GLU A 33 11.48 -8.52 -5.48
C GLU A 33 12.46 -9.63 -5.89
N VAL A 34 13.75 -9.42 -5.60
CA VAL A 34 14.74 -10.50 -5.68
C VAL A 34 14.69 -11.31 -4.40
N VAL A 35 14.34 -12.59 -4.51
CA VAL A 35 14.20 -13.49 -3.36
C VAL A 35 15.54 -14.09 -2.98
N ARG A 36 16.32 -14.48 -3.99
CA ARG A 36 17.61 -15.15 -3.83
C ARG A 36 18.36 -15.18 -5.16
N THR A 37 19.67 -15.16 -5.07
CA THR A 37 20.63 -15.39 -6.15
C THR A 37 21.24 -16.80 -6.06
N ASP A 38 21.29 -17.52 -7.17
CA ASP A 38 21.93 -18.82 -7.33
C ASP A 38 23.08 -18.71 -8.35
N ASP A 39 23.89 -19.76 -8.47
CA ASP A 39 24.98 -19.81 -9.46
C ASP A 39 24.51 -19.71 -10.92
N ASP A 40 23.33 -20.23 -11.21
CA ASP A 40 22.76 -20.34 -12.57
C ASP A 40 21.51 -19.47 -12.80
N ARG A 41 20.99 -18.80 -11.77
CA ARG A 41 19.76 -18.00 -11.88
C ARG A 41 19.60 -16.97 -10.76
N ILE A 42 18.72 -15.99 -10.99
CA ILE A 42 18.18 -15.09 -9.97
C ILE A 42 16.71 -15.44 -9.80
N VAL A 43 16.25 -15.70 -8.59
CA VAL A 43 14.86 -16.03 -8.29
C VAL A 43 14.13 -14.76 -7.88
N VAL A 44 13.11 -14.38 -8.63
CA VAL A 44 12.27 -13.21 -8.35
C VAL A 44 10.86 -13.62 -7.93
N ARG A 45 10.18 -12.76 -7.17
CA ARG A 45 8.76 -12.93 -6.82
C ARG A 45 7.99 -11.68 -7.18
N PHE A 46 6.90 -11.86 -7.92
CA PHE A 46 6.02 -10.76 -8.27
C PHE A 46 5.07 -10.41 -7.13
N GLY A 47 5.01 -9.13 -6.77
CA GLY A 47 4.17 -8.64 -5.66
C GLY A 47 2.66 -8.68 -5.95
N ASP A 48 2.28 -8.61 -7.24
CA ASP A 48 0.88 -8.62 -7.66
C ASP A 48 0.23 -10.00 -7.60
N SER A 49 0.97 -11.06 -7.95
CA SER A 49 0.45 -12.43 -8.07
C SER A 49 1.03 -13.42 -7.04
N GLY A 50 2.14 -13.07 -6.38
CA GLY A 50 2.93 -13.99 -5.57
C GLY A 50 3.70 -15.03 -6.39
N GLU A 51 3.66 -14.94 -7.73
CA GLU A 51 4.36 -15.86 -8.63
C GLU A 51 5.87 -15.74 -8.41
N THR A 52 6.52 -16.89 -8.19
CA THR A 52 7.99 -16.97 -8.14
C THR A 52 8.51 -17.45 -9.48
N ARG A 53 9.50 -16.75 -10.02
CA ARG A 53 10.05 -17.00 -11.35
C ARG A 53 11.59 -17.03 -11.34
N PRO A 54 12.22 -18.05 -11.94
CA PRO A 54 13.67 -18.06 -12.15
C PRO A 54 14.04 -17.25 -13.39
N LEU A 55 15.00 -16.34 -13.23
CA LEU A 55 15.70 -15.63 -14.30
C LEU A 55 17.04 -16.32 -14.56
N TRP A 56 17.13 -17.05 -15.67
CA TRP A 56 18.26 -17.92 -15.96
C TRP A 56 19.45 -17.15 -16.53
N ARG A 57 20.66 -17.48 -16.07
CA ARG A 57 21.90 -16.86 -16.54
C ARG A 57 22.02 -16.87 -18.06
N GLU A 58 21.65 -17.96 -18.71
CA GLU A 58 21.75 -18.08 -20.18
C GLU A 58 20.88 -17.06 -20.91
N GLN A 59 19.76 -16.65 -20.32
CA GLN A 59 18.90 -15.61 -20.89
C GLN A 59 19.49 -14.21 -20.67
N PHE A 60 20.18 -13.98 -19.55
CA PHE A 60 20.98 -12.76 -19.38
C PHE A 60 22.08 -12.69 -20.43
N VAL A 61 22.82 -13.76 -20.70
CA VAL A 61 23.87 -13.77 -21.74
C VAL A 61 23.31 -13.33 -23.09
N VAL A 62 22.18 -13.90 -23.52
CA VAL A 62 21.53 -13.51 -24.79
C VAL A 62 21.11 -12.03 -24.79
N PHE A 63 20.55 -11.55 -23.68
CA PHE A 63 20.12 -10.15 -23.55
C PHE A 63 21.29 -9.17 -23.55
N LEU A 64 22.40 -9.53 -22.89
CA LEU A 64 23.62 -8.74 -22.84
C LEU A 64 24.32 -8.69 -24.21
N GLU A 65 24.34 -9.80 -24.96
CA GLU A 65 24.84 -9.82 -26.34
C GLU A 65 24.06 -8.84 -27.24
N GLU A 66 22.73 -8.74 -27.07
CA GLU A 66 21.91 -7.77 -27.80
C GLU A 66 22.21 -6.32 -27.42
N LEU A 67 22.54 -6.06 -26.15
CA LEU A 67 22.98 -4.74 -25.67
C LEU A 67 24.40 -4.38 -26.14
N ASP A 68 25.30 -5.35 -26.28
CA ASP A 68 26.63 -5.13 -26.86
C ASP A 68 26.54 -4.72 -28.34
N ASP A 69 25.53 -5.22 -29.06
CA ASP A 69 25.25 -4.86 -30.46
C ASP A 69 24.51 -3.52 -30.62
N GLY A 70 23.99 -2.92 -29.53
CA GLY A 70 23.34 -1.61 -29.58
C GLY A 70 22.44 -1.28 -28.37
N ALA A 71 21.15 -1.09 -28.63
CA ALA A 71 20.17 -0.66 -27.65
C ALA A 71 18.93 -1.56 -27.73
N VAL A 72 18.42 -1.99 -26.57
CA VAL A 72 17.19 -2.78 -26.50
C VAL A 72 16.02 -1.86 -26.25
N SER A 73 14.98 -1.95 -27.10
CA SER A 73 13.77 -1.14 -26.95
C SER A 73 12.86 -1.69 -25.85
N ILE A 74 12.56 -0.86 -24.85
CA ILE A 74 11.66 -1.17 -23.75
C ILE A 74 10.25 -1.51 -24.26
N GLU A 75 9.69 -0.69 -25.14
CA GLU A 75 8.33 -0.87 -25.68
C GLU A 75 8.14 -2.20 -26.45
N GLN A 76 9.24 -2.83 -26.88
CA GLN A 76 9.22 -4.08 -27.65
C GLN A 76 9.52 -5.31 -26.78
N LEU A 77 9.83 -5.11 -25.49
CA LEU A 77 10.10 -6.20 -24.55
C LEU A 77 8.87 -7.09 -24.44
N GLN A 78 9.10 -8.39 -24.63
CA GLN A 78 8.08 -9.38 -24.32
C GLN A 78 7.90 -9.45 -22.80
N PRO A 79 6.70 -9.73 -22.27
CA PRO A 79 6.48 -9.84 -20.81
C PRO A 79 7.40 -10.83 -20.10
N GLY A 80 7.89 -11.84 -20.83
CA GLY A 80 8.87 -12.80 -20.34
C GLY A 80 10.27 -12.21 -20.10
N VAL A 81 10.64 -11.16 -20.81
CA VAL A 81 11.99 -10.57 -20.87
C VAL A 81 12.11 -9.35 -19.97
N GLU A 82 11.00 -8.64 -19.71
CA GLU A 82 10.99 -7.43 -18.88
C GLU A 82 11.79 -7.52 -17.56
N PRO A 83 11.68 -8.59 -16.75
CA PRO A 83 12.44 -8.67 -15.50
C PRO A 83 13.97 -8.72 -15.71
N TYR A 84 14.43 -9.28 -16.84
CA TYR A 84 15.85 -9.29 -17.18
C TYR A 84 16.34 -7.88 -17.46
N ALA A 85 15.54 -7.08 -18.18
CA ALA A 85 15.87 -5.68 -18.45
C ALA A 85 16.00 -4.88 -17.14
N SER A 86 15.04 -5.01 -16.22
CA SER A 86 15.11 -4.32 -14.93
C SER A 86 16.33 -4.76 -14.11
N VAL A 87 16.63 -6.07 -14.02
CA VAL A 87 17.79 -6.57 -13.27
C VAL A 87 19.11 -6.10 -13.90
N VAL A 88 19.24 -6.10 -15.23
CA VAL A 88 20.49 -5.66 -15.89
C VAL A 88 20.84 -4.22 -15.56
N THR A 89 19.85 -3.34 -15.43
CA THR A 89 20.07 -1.93 -15.08
C THR A 89 20.57 -1.69 -13.65
N LEU A 90 20.66 -2.74 -12.81
CA LEU A 90 21.33 -2.66 -11.52
C LEU A 90 22.85 -2.63 -11.64
N ALA A 91 23.41 -3.15 -12.74
CA ALA A 91 24.84 -3.09 -12.98
C ALA A 91 25.24 -1.72 -13.53
N ASP A 92 26.36 -1.19 -13.03
CA ASP A 92 26.84 0.17 -13.31
C ASP A 92 27.09 0.46 -14.79
N GLU A 93 27.33 -0.59 -15.59
CA GLU A 93 27.64 -0.48 -17.00
C GLU A 93 26.41 -0.35 -17.89
N TYR A 94 25.21 -0.49 -17.33
CA TYR A 94 23.94 -0.40 -18.05
C TYR A 94 23.08 0.73 -17.51
N THR A 95 22.46 1.45 -18.42
CA THR A 95 21.51 2.52 -18.11
C THR A 95 20.24 2.33 -18.91
N ALA A 96 19.14 2.87 -18.39
CA ALA A 96 17.86 2.87 -19.08
C ALA A 96 17.25 4.27 -19.05
N ASP A 97 16.64 4.63 -20.18
CA ASP A 97 15.73 5.77 -20.27
C ASP A 97 14.29 5.26 -20.45
N GLU A 98 13.34 6.16 -20.77
CA GLU A 98 11.94 5.79 -20.98
C GLU A 98 11.70 4.82 -22.17
N ARG A 99 12.69 4.63 -23.04
CA ARG A 99 12.53 3.95 -24.34
C ARG A 99 13.49 2.80 -24.57
N THR A 100 14.69 2.87 -24.00
CA THR A 100 15.77 1.94 -24.29
C THR A 100 16.63 1.63 -23.08
N VAL A 101 17.14 0.39 -23.06
CA VAL A 101 18.27 -0.02 -22.23
C VAL A 101 19.52 -0.02 -23.10
N THR A 102 20.62 0.53 -22.59
CA THR A 102 21.89 0.66 -23.32
C THR A 102 23.08 0.40 -22.42
N TYR A 103 24.18 -0.07 -23.01
CA TYR A 103 25.47 -0.12 -22.36
C TYR A 103 26.10 1.28 -22.33
N ASP A 104 26.34 1.83 -21.13
CA ASP A 104 27.00 3.13 -20.92
C ASP A 104 27.84 3.14 -19.64
N THR A 105 29.14 2.91 -19.78
CA THR A 105 30.14 2.98 -18.68
C THR A 105 30.38 4.39 -18.13
N GLY A 106 29.79 5.42 -18.73
CA GLY A 106 29.92 6.83 -18.33
C GLY A 106 28.71 7.39 -17.59
N ALA A 107 27.62 6.63 -17.48
CA ALA A 107 26.47 6.99 -16.67
C ALA A 107 26.86 7.06 -15.19
N ALA A 108 26.21 7.91 -14.41
CA ALA A 108 26.33 7.86 -12.96
C ALA A 108 25.72 6.53 -12.50
N GLY A 109 26.56 5.51 -12.31
CA GLY A 109 26.14 4.19 -11.86
C GLY A 109 25.31 4.30 -10.57
N GLY A 110 24.25 3.50 -10.47
CA GLY A 110 23.56 3.25 -9.21
C GLY A 110 22.06 3.61 -9.10
N GLU A 111 21.44 4.25 -10.10
CA GLU A 111 19.99 4.56 -10.03
C GLU A 111 19.25 3.94 -11.22
N SER A 112 19.06 2.61 -11.18
CA SER A 112 18.13 1.95 -12.11
C SER A 112 16.76 2.66 -12.03
N PRO A 113 16.17 3.10 -13.17
CA PRO A 113 14.85 3.73 -13.16
C PRO A 113 13.74 2.73 -12.80
N PHE A 114 14.08 1.44 -12.73
CA PHE A 114 13.16 0.37 -12.37
C PHE A 114 13.29 -0.04 -10.90
N LEU A 115 14.30 0.45 -10.19
CA LEU A 115 14.47 0.20 -8.78
C LEU A 115 13.59 1.15 -7.97
N VAL A 116 12.73 0.55 -7.15
CA VAL A 116 11.89 1.23 -6.17
C VAL A 116 12.52 0.98 -4.79
N PRO A 117 13.02 2.03 -4.10
CA PRO A 117 13.58 1.90 -2.76
C PRO A 117 12.58 1.26 -1.78
N ALA A 118 13.09 0.57 -0.75
CA ALA A 118 12.21 -0.14 0.20
C ALA A 118 11.21 0.81 0.88
N ALA A 119 11.63 2.04 1.18
CA ALA A 119 10.78 3.08 1.75
C ALA A 119 9.54 3.39 0.88
N ASP A 120 9.68 3.25 -0.44
CA ASP A 120 8.66 3.53 -1.46
C ASP A 120 7.85 2.30 -1.86
N ALA A 121 8.46 1.12 -1.84
CA ALA A 121 7.84 -0.15 -2.23
C ALA A 121 6.74 -0.62 -1.25
N ARG A 122 6.84 -0.28 0.04
CA ARG A 122 5.87 -0.71 1.07
C ARG A 122 4.42 -0.48 0.65
N ASN A 123 3.62 -1.53 0.72
CA ASN A 123 2.19 -1.46 0.42
C ASN A 123 1.42 -0.71 1.53
N PRO A 124 0.17 -0.28 1.29
CA PRO A 124 -0.55 0.54 2.26
C PRO A 124 -0.73 -0.12 3.65
N PRO A 125 -1.04 -1.43 3.78
CA PRO A 125 -1.02 -2.12 5.07
C PRO A 125 0.34 -2.11 5.79
N GLU A 126 1.44 -2.38 5.09
CA GLU A 126 2.80 -2.39 5.65
C GLU A 126 3.19 -1.01 6.19
N ARG A 127 2.95 0.06 5.42
CA ARG A 127 3.22 1.42 5.88
C ARG A 127 2.50 1.74 7.18
N VAL A 128 1.20 1.42 7.26
CA VAL A 128 0.41 1.64 8.48
C VAL A 128 0.96 0.84 9.65
N HIS A 129 1.38 -0.40 9.41
CA HIS A 129 1.97 -1.24 10.44
C HIS A 129 3.27 -0.63 10.99
N ASP A 130 4.21 -0.29 10.11
CA ASP A 130 5.53 0.21 10.52
C ASP A 130 5.42 1.58 11.18
N ASP A 131 4.63 2.49 10.59
CA ASP A 131 4.41 3.83 11.14
C ASP A 131 3.68 3.75 12.50
N ALA A 132 2.79 2.77 12.69
CA ALA A 132 2.12 2.55 13.98
C ALA A 132 3.07 1.98 15.03
N LEU A 133 4.04 1.13 14.67
CA LEU A 133 5.08 0.67 15.59
C LEU A 133 6.00 1.83 16.00
N LEU A 134 6.39 2.69 15.06
CA LEU A 134 7.17 3.89 15.37
C LEU A 134 6.40 4.85 16.28
N LEU A 135 5.11 5.06 16.00
CA LEU A 135 4.24 5.87 16.87
C LEU A 135 4.11 5.26 18.27
N ALA A 136 3.94 3.94 18.38
CA ALA A 136 3.88 3.25 19.67
C ALA A 136 5.18 3.43 20.46
N ALA A 137 6.34 3.21 19.83
CA ALA A 137 7.64 3.41 20.45
C ALA A 137 7.87 4.86 20.88
N LEU A 138 7.44 5.84 20.07
CA LEU A 138 7.48 7.24 20.44
C LEU A 138 6.64 7.48 21.70
N LEU A 139 5.37 7.05 21.69
CA LEU A 139 4.44 7.23 22.82
C LEU A 139 4.94 6.57 24.12
N GLU A 140 5.60 5.41 24.04
CA GLU A 140 6.21 4.74 25.20
C GLU A 140 7.38 5.55 25.79
N GLY A 141 8.14 6.25 24.94
CA GLY A 141 9.23 7.12 25.38
C GLY A 141 8.79 8.50 25.89
N LEU A 142 7.54 8.91 25.61
CA LEU A 142 7.01 10.18 26.08
C LEU A 142 6.57 10.06 27.54
N ASP A 143 7.39 10.59 28.45
CA ASP A 143 7.13 10.70 29.90
C ASP A 143 6.05 11.75 30.25
N ALA A 144 5.17 12.11 29.31
CA ALA A 144 4.20 13.18 29.49
C ALA A 144 2.82 12.79 28.94
N ASP A 145 1.83 12.70 29.84
CA ASP A 145 0.42 12.63 29.49
C ASP A 145 -0.12 13.94 28.85
N ASP A 146 0.67 15.03 28.91
CA ASP A 146 0.34 16.35 28.36
C ASP A 146 1.31 16.75 27.23
N PRO A 147 0.84 16.84 25.97
CA PRO A 147 1.66 17.32 24.86
C PRO A 147 2.28 18.71 25.09
N ALA A 148 1.68 19.58 25.91
CA ALA A 148 2.22 20.91 26.18
C ALA A 148 3.55 20.89 26.95
N ALA A 149 3.91 19.76 27.56
CA ALA A 149 5.19 19.58 28.25
C ALA A 149 6.34 19.18 27.32
N LEU A 150 6.03 18.78 26.08
CA LEU A 150 7.00 18.36 25.08
C LEU A 150 7.69 19.56 24.42
N ASP A 151 8.94 19.36 23.99
CA ASP A 151 9.61 20.34 23.15
C ASP A 151 9.06 20.32 21.71
N THR A 152 9.48 21.30 20.91
CA THR A 152 9.00 21.46 19.54
C THR A 152 9.35 20.27 18.66
N ASP A 153 10.50 19.63 18.87
CA ASP A 153 10.96 18.52 18.04
C ASP A 153 10.10 17.28 18.33
N ALA A 154 9.90 16.94 19.61
CA ALA A 154 9.02 15.86 20.04
C ALA A 154 7.54 16.09 19.63
N LEU A 155 7.05 17.33 19.69
CA LEU A 155 5.72 17.69 19.17
C LEU A 155 5.61 17.51 17.67
N THR A 156 6.67 17.83 16.93
CA THR A 156 6.70 17.67 15.47
C THR A 156 6.69 16.20 15.10
N ASP A 157 7.52 15.39 15.73
CA ASP A 157 7.60 13.94 15.50
C ASP A 157 6.25 13.26 15.84
N LEU A 158 5.66 13.59 16.99
CA LEU A 158 4.35 13.09 17.38
C LEU A 158 3.28 13.46 16.37
N TYR A 159 3.26 14.72 15.91
CA TYR A 159 2.28 15.20 14.94
C TYR A 159 2.40 14.48 13.60
N VAL A 160 3.62 14.34 13.08
CA VAL A 160 3.88 13.69 11.79
C VAL A 160 3.48 12.22 11.83
N LEU A 161 4.01 11.45 12.80
CA LEU A 161 3.70 10.02 12.90
C LEU A 161 2.22 9.76 13.16
N ALA A 162 1.57 10.55 14.02
CA ALA A 162 0.13 10.42 14.24
C ALA A 162 -0.68 10.72 12.97
N SER A 163 -0.27 11.73 12.20
CA SER A 163 -0.90 12.08 10.92
C SER A 163 -0.73 10.97 9.88
N ASP A 164 0.46 10.39 9.76
CA ASP A 164 0.75 9.31 8.81
C ASP A 164 -0.05 8.05 9.15
N VAL A 165 -0.05 7.64 10.42
CA VAL A 165 -0.87 6.52 10.90
C VAL A 165 -2.36 6.80 10.67
N GLN A 166 -2.85 8.01 10.96
CA GLN A 166 -4.25 8.37 10.73
C GLN A 166 -4.64 8.21 9.25
N HIS A 167 -3.86 8.79 8.33
CA HIS A 167 -4.16 8.78 6.90
C HIS A 167 -4.00 7.40 6.29
N GLY A 168 -2.94 6.68 6.67
CA GLY A 168 -2.72 5.30 6.24
C GLY A 168 -3.83 4.37 6.74
N ALA A 169 -4.17 4.41 8.03
CA ALA A 169 -5.23 3.60 8.59
C ALA A 169 -6.59 3.92 7.97
N ASP A 170 -6.87 5.19 7.65
CA ASP A 170 -8.08 5.58 6.94
C ASP A 170 -8.12 5.02 5.51
N ARG A 171 -6.99 4.98 4.81
CA ARG A 171 -6.89 4.36 3.47
C ARG A 171 -7.17 2.86 3.53
N VAL A 172 -6.55 2.14 4.46
CA VAL A 172 -6.80 0.70 4.68
C VAL A 172 -8.25 0.44 5.10
N ARG A 173 -8.80 1.27 6.00
CA ARG A 173 -10.22 1.19 6.39
C ARG A 173 -11.15 1.40 5.20
N ARG A 174 -10.82 2.32 4.29
CA ARG A 174 -11.61 2.58 3.08
C ARG A 174 -11.54 1.42 2.08
N SER A 175 -10.40 0.76 1.90
CA SER A 175 -10.32 -0.39 0.97
C SER A 175 -11.16 -1.60 1.42
N ALA A 176 -11.48 -1.70 2.71
CA ALA A 176 -12.42 -2.71 3.21
C ALA A 176 -13.90 -2.37 2.95
N ARG A 177 -14.23 -1.13 2.53
CA ARG A 177 -15.62 -0.66 2.42
C ARG A 177 -16.39 -1.38 1.33
N GLU A 178 -15.91 -1.37 0.08
CA GLU A 178 -16.61 -2.01 -1.04
C GLU A 178 -16.82 -3.52 -0.79
N PRO A 179 -15.79 -4.29 -0.40
CA PRO A 179 -15.97 -5.70 -0.03
C PRO A 179 -17.01 -5.91 1.08
N LEU A 180 -17.06 -5.04 2.10
CA LEU A 180 -18.08 -5.13 3.14
C LEU A 180 -19.49 -4.82 2.61
N LEU A 181 -19.64 -3.83 1.73
CA LEU A 181 -20.94 -3.48 1.13
C LEU A 181 -21.48 -4.58 0.22
N GLU A 182 -20.62 -5.29 -0.50
CA GLU A 182 -21.01 -6.47 -1.29
C GLU A 182 -21.57 -7.61 -0.41
N ARG A 183 -21.09 -7.70 0.84
CA ARG A 183 -21.50 -8.73 1.81
C ARG A 183 -22.69 -8.30 2.68
N LEU A 184 -22.91 -6.99 2.84
CA LEU A 184 -23.99 -6.44 3.66
C LEU A 184 -25.26 -6.21 2.84
N GLY A 185 -26.29 -7.01 3.12
CA GLY A 185 -27.64 -6.74 2.64
C GLY A 185 -28.23 -5.43 3.22
N PRO A 186 -29.35 -4.94 2.67
CA PRO A 186 -30.08 -3.81 3.23
C PRO A 186 -30.40 -4.04 4.72
N GLU A 187 -30.11 -3.04 5.56
CA GLU A 187 -30.35 -3.04 7.02
C GLU A 187 -29.60 -4.11 7.84
N GLN A 188 -28.71 -4.90 7.22
CA GLN A 188 -27.94 -5.93 7.91
C GLN A 188 -26.76 -5.36 8.68
N GLN A 189 -26.43 -6.03 9.79
CA GLN A 189 -25.24 -5.79 10.61
C GLN A 189 -24.28 -6.98 10.51
N LEU A 190 -22.98 -6.70 10.54
CA LEU A 190 -21.94 -7.70 10.69
C LEU A 190 -21.15 -7.40 11.96
N HIS A 191 -21.04 -8.43 12.80
CA HIS A 191 -20.23 -8.41 14.00
C HIS A 191 -18.92 -9.15 13.70
N GLY A 192 -17.79 -8.45 13.86
CA GLY A 192 -16.47 -9.03 13.85
C GLY A 192 -15.90 -9.10 15.26
N ARG A 193 -14.66 -9.56 15.40
CA ARG A 193 -14.01 -9.71 16.71
C ARG A 193 -13.91 -8.40 17.50
N TYR A 194 -13.66 -7.27 16.82
CA TYR A 194 -13.33 -6.00 17.48
C TYR A 194 -14.45 -4.94 17.38
N GLY A 195 -15.61 -5.31 16.85
CA GLY A 195 -16.71 -4.37 16.70
C GLY A 195 -17.78 -4.80 15.70
N THR A 196 -18.76 -3.92 15.54
CA THR A 196 -19.93 -4.14 14.69
C THR A 196 -20.05 -3.04 13.65
N VAL A 197 -20.42 -3.43 12.43
CA VAL A 197 -20.69 -2.52 11.31
C VAL A 197 -22.07 -2.78 10.72
N ARG A 198 -22.64 -1.78 10.06
CA ARG A 198 -23.94 -1.84 9.37
C ARG A 198 -23.88 -1.12 8.03
N ARG A 199 -24.64 -1.58 7.05
CA ARG A 199 -24.90 -0.79 5.83
C ARG A 199 -25.84 0.36 6.16
N THR A 200 -25.48 1.57 5.76
CA THR A 200 -26.31 2.76 5.96
C THR A 200 -26.37 3.54 4.67
N THR A 201 -27.54 4.10 4.40
CA THR A 201 -27.80 4.95 3.27
C THR A 201 -27.90 6.39 3.75
N ARG A 202 -27.26 7.31 3.03
CA ARG A 202 -27.43 8.75 3.22
C ARG A 202 -27.88 9.34 1.89
N GLU A 203 -29.04 9.97 1.90
CA GLU A 203 -29.51 10.74 0.75
C GLU A 203 -28.95 12.15 0.82
N ARG A 204 -28.44 12.65 -0.31
CA ARG A 204 -28.10 14.04 -0.51
C ARG A 204 -28.99 14.60 -1.59
N ARG A 205 -29.85 15.54 -1.21
CA ARG A 205 -30.59 16.34 -2.18
C ARG A 205 -29.85 17.64 -2.52
N GLN A 206 -29.72 17.92 -3.80
CA GLN A 206 -29.17 19.15 -4.34
C GLN A 206 -30.21 19.76 -5.29
N PRO A 207 -30.53 21.07 -5.18
CA PRO A 207 -31.42 21.70 -6.14
C PRO A 207 -30.90 21.50 -7.56
N LYS A 208 -31.80 21.15 -8.47
CA LYS A 208 -31.54 21.15 -9.91
C LYS A 208 -31.15 22.55 -10.37
N ASP A 209 -30.69 22.66 -11.61
CA ASP A 209 -30.38 23.95 -12.19
C ASP A 209 -31.64 24.84 -12.23
N VAL A 210 -31.40 26.15 -12.19
CA VAL A 210 -32.45 27.17 -12.05
C VAL A 210 -33.49 27.08 -13.17
N GLU A 211 -33.08 26.73 -14.39
CA GLU A 211 -33.97 26.61 -15.54
C GLU A 211 -34.93 25.43 -15.36
N THR A 212 -34.39 24.25 -15.05
CA THR A 212 -35.21 23.05 -14.74
C THR A 212 -36.22 23.32 -13.64
N ILE A 213 -35.80 23.96 -12.54
CA ILE A 213 -36.69 24.29 -11.43
C ILE A 213 -37.80 25.25 -11.86
N PHE A 214 -37.47 26.31 -12.58
CA PHE A 214 -38.47 27.27 -13.03
C PHE A 214 -39.44 26.69 -14.06
N THR A 215 -38.98 25.80 -14.95
CA THR A 215 -39.87 25.04 -15.83
C THR A 215 -40.85 24.17 -15.03
N ALA A 216 -40.38 23.45 -14.02
CA ALA A 216 -41.25 22.61 -13.17
C ALA A 216 -42.29 23.44 -12.39
N LEU A 217 -41.93 24.65 -11.96
CA LEU A 217 -42.86 25.59 -11.33
C LEU A 217 -43.89 26.15 -12.33
N ASP A 218 -43.44 26.57 -13.52
CA ASP A 218 -44.29 27.15 -14.56
C ASP A 218 -45.32 26.15 -15.10
N ASP A 219 -44.93 24.88 -15.27
CA ASP A 219 -45.82 23.80 -15.73
C ASP A 219 -46.99 23.55 -14.77
N ARG A 220 -46.83 23.90 -13.48
CA ARG A 220 -47.87 23.82 -12.45
C ARG A 220 -48.51 25.17 -12.10
N GLY A 221 -48.13 26.24 -12.79
CA GLY A 221 -48.61 27.59 -12.50
C GLY A 221 -48.20 28.11 -11.11
N ILE A 222 -47.10 27.60 -10.55
CA ILE A 222 -46.55 28.04 -9.27
C ILE A 222 -45.73 29.32 -9.52
N PRO A 223 -46.01 30.44 -8.82
CA PRO A 223 -45.31 31.68 -9.09
C PRO A 223 -43.83 31.62 -8.72
N ARG A 224 -42.94 31.82 -9.70
CA ARG A 224 -41.48 31.80 -9.53
C ARG A 224 -40.95 32.74 -8.43
N GLU A 225 -41.68 33.81 -8.09
CA GLU A 225 -41.29 34.73 -7.03
C GLU A 225 -41.27 34.05 -5.64
N TRP A 226 -41.91 32.90 -5.48
CA TRP A 226 -41.91 32.11 -4.25
C TRP A 226 -40.53 31.46 -3.99
N VAL A 227 -39.72 31.26 -5.03
CA VAL A 227 -38.37 30.66 -4.95
C VAL A 227 -37.31 31.64 -5.46
N THR A 228 -37.35 32.88 -4.98
CA THR A 228 -36.33 33.87 -5.36
C THR A 228 -34.95 33.44 -4.84
N GLY A 229 -34.05 33.09 -5.76
CA GLY A 229 -32.65 32.71 -5.48
C GLY A 229 -32.37 31.21 -5.35
N VAL A 230 -33.30 30.31 -5.73
CA VAL A 230 -33.17 28.84 -5.66
C VAL A 230 -32.56 28.40 -4.32
N ASP A 231 -33.25 28.78 -3.25
CA ASP A 231 -32.88 28.41 -1.88
C ASP A 231 -33.59 27.11 -1.50
N ARG A 232 -32.85 26.18 -0.87
CA ARG A 232 -33.38 24.88 -0.45
C ARG A 232 -34.58 25.02 0.49
N ASP A 233 -34.51 25.91 1.46
CA ASP A 233 -35.58 26.07 2.45
C ASP A 233 -36.86 26.58 1.79
N LYS A 234 -36.75 27.38 0.72
CA LYS A 234 -37.91 27.88 -0.03
C LYS A 234 -38.52 26.82 -0.94
N LEU A 235 -37.68 26.03 -1.61
CA LEU A 235 -38.14 24.90 -2.41
C LEU A 235 -38.88 23.89 -1.54
N ASP A 236 -38.36 23.58 -0.36
CA ASP A 236 -39.02 22.69 0.61
C ASP A 236 -40.40 23.22 1.04
N VAL A 237 -40.53 24.53 1.25
CA VAL A 237 -41.82 25.15 1.55
C VAL A 237 -42.79 25.04 0.37
N VAL A 238 -42.32 25.21 -0.87
CA VAL A 238 -43.15 25.05 -2.07
C VAL A 238 -43.60 23.60 -2.23
N LEU A 239 -42.69 22.64 -2.10
CA LEU A 239 -43.01 21.21 -2.13
C LEU A 239 -44.05 20.83 -1.06
N ALA A 240 -43.97 21.41 0.14
CA ALA A 240 -44.90 21.10 1.22
C ALA A 240 -46.34 21.64 1.01
N VAL A 241 -46.52 22.65 0.14
CA VAL A 241 -47.82 23.33 -0.06
C VAL A 241 -48.37 23.22 -1.48
N THR A 242 -47.69 22.49 -2.36
CA THR A 242 -48.07 22.29 -3.76
C THR A 242 -47.94 20.82 -4.15
N ASP A 243 -48.47 20.45 -5.33
CA ASP A 243 -48.35 19.10 -5.90
C ASP A 243 -47.07 18.94 -6.77
N LEU A 244 -46.02 19.71 -6.45
CA LEU A 244 -44.71 19.62 -7.07
C LEU A 244 -43.95 18.45 -6.44
N GLU A 245 -43.39 17.56 -7.24
CA GLU A 245 -42.64 16.41 -6.73
C GLU A 245 -41.18 16.78 -6.45
N GLU A 246 -40.57 16.13 -5.44
CA GLU A 246 -39.22 16.44 -5.00
C GLU A 246 -38.19 16.19 -6.12
N ASP A 247 -38.36 15.14 -6.91
CA ASP A 247 -37.48 14.77 -8.02
C ASP A 247 -37.58 15.73 -9.21
N GLU A 248 -38.56 16.63 -9.25
CA GLU A 248 -38.66 17.64 -10.32
C GLU A 248 -37.78 18.87 -10.05
N VAL A 249 -37.43 19.10 -8.79
CA VAL A 249 -36.64 20.27 -8.36
C VAL A 249 -35.34 19.92 -7.64
N TYR A 250 -35.19 18.67 -7.17
CA TYR A 250 -33.97 18.16 -6.57
C TYR A 250 -33.40 16.99 -7.37
N ASP A 251 -32.08 16.98 -7.52
CA ASP A 251 -31.30 15.78 -7.76
C ASP A 251 -31.04 15.13 -6.40
N VAL A 252 -31.50 13.87 -6.24
CA VAL A 252 -31.32 13.09 -5.01
C VAL A 252 -30.29 12.00 -5.28
N ASP A 253 -29.11 12.15 -4.70
CA ASP A 253 -28.05 11.15 -4.75
C ASP A 253 -28.08 10.27 -3.50
N GLU A 254 -28.06 8.95 -3.69
CA GLU A 254 -27.99 7.98 -2.61
C GLU A 254 -26.54 7.53 -2.36
N ASP A 255 -25.96 7.92 -1.23
CA ASP A 255 -24.66 7.43 -0.76
C ASP A 255 -24.84 6.21 0.15
N VAL A 256 -24.44 5.02 -0.31
CA VAL A 256 -24.37 3.82 0.54
C VAL A 256 -23.00 3.70 1.19
N TYR A 257 -22.94 3.58 2.52
CA TYR A 257 -21.69 3.47 3.27
C TYR A 257 -21.76 2.45 4.41
N VAL A 258 -20.59 2.03 4.88
CA VAL A 258 -20.45 1.17 6.06
C VAL A 258 -20.34 2.07 7.30
N GLN A 259 -21.28 1.94 8.21
CA GLN A 259 -21.27 2.63 9.51
C GLN A 259 -20.75 1.68 10.59
N LYS A 260 -19.71 2.10 11.33
CA LYS A 260 -19.33 1.44 12.59
C LYS A 260 -20.37 1.76 13.66
N THR A 261 -21.01 0.73 14.22
CA THR A 261 -22.10 0.88 15.22
C THR A 261 -21.69 0.44 16.62
N GLY A 262 -20.62 -0.36 16.75
CA GLY A 262 -20.12 -0.82 18.04
C GLY A 262 -18.63 -1.12 18.00
N VAL A 263 -17.98 -1.08 19.16
CA VAL A 263 -16.57 -1.42 19.37
C VAL A 263 -16.48 -2.29 20.61
N ASP A 264 -15.78 -3.42 20.51
CA ASP A 264 -15.61 -4.38 21.60
C ASP A 264 -14.25 -4.14 22.27
N GLU A 265 -14.17 -3.15 23.16
CA GLU A 265 -12.91 -2.75 23.79
C GLU A 265 -12.33 -3.84 24.71
N ASP A 266 -13.18 -4.61 25.40
CA ASP A 266 -12.74 -5.72 26.26
C ASP A 266 -11.97 -6.79 25.47
N GLU A 267 -12.44 -7.12 24.26
CA GLU A 267 -11.79 -8.09 23.39
C GLU A 267 -10.45 -7.56 22.86
N LYS A 268 -10.36 -6.26 22.54
CA LYS A 268 -9.07 -5.65 22.17
C LYS A 268 -8.09 -5.69 23.33
N TYR A 269 -8.52 -5.31 24.53
CA TYR A 269 -7.67 -5.28 25.70
C TYR A 269 -7.18 -6.69 26.08
N SER A 270 -8.09 -7.68 26.08
CA SER A 270 -7.72 -9.07 26.34
C SER A 270 -6.73 -9.60 25.30
N ARG A 271 -6.89 -9.24 24.02
CA ARG A 271 -5.94 -9.64 22.97
C ARG A 271 -4.58 -8.97 23.16
N LEU A 272 -4.52 -7.68 23.48
CA LEU A 272 -3.28 -6.97 23.75
C LEU A 272 -2.56 -7.55 24.97
N GLN A 273 -3.29 -7.82 26.06
CA GLN A 273 -2.73 -8.47 27.24
C GLN A 273 -2.13 -9.83 26.88
N GLY A 274 -2.85 -10.67 26.14
CA GLY A 274 -2.32 -11.97 25.73
C GLY A 274 -1.09 -11.89 24.81
N ILE A 275 -0.92 -10.80 24.06
CA ILE A 275 0.30 -10.55 23.30
C ILE A 275 1.44 -10.14 24.24
N ALA A 276 1.16 -9.22 25.18
CA ALA A 276 2.14 -8.78 26.18
C ALA A 276 2.64 -9.95 27.04
N ASP A 277 1.74 -10.78 27.56
CA ASP A 277 2.08 -11.97 28.36
C ASP A 277 3.00 -12.92 27.56
N ARG A 278 2.77 -13.09 26.25
CA ARG A 278 3.59 -13.95 25.39
C ARG A 278 4.97 -13.33 25.11
N ILE A 279 5.05 -12.01 25.01
CA ILE A 279 6.34 -11.31 24.88
C ILE A 279 7.15 -11.50 26.16
N GLU A 280 6.54 -11.31 27.35
CA GLU A 280 7.22 -11.51 28.65
C GLU A 280 7.71 -12.96 28.82
N GLU A 281 6.92 -13.95 28.41
CA GLU A 281 7.31 -15.37 28.44
C GLU A 281 8.55 -15.64 27.55
N LEU A 282 8.62 -15.03 26.37
CA LEU A 282 9.75 -15.12 25.44
C LEU A 282 10.98 -14.28 25.87
N GLU A 283 10.79 -13.27 26.72
CA GLU A 283 11.89 -12.51 27.30
C GLU A 283 12.44 -13.19 28.56
N GLY A 284 11.62 -13.98 29.25
CA GLY A 284 11.96 -14.70 30.46
C GLY A 284 12.67 -16.04 30.25
N ALA A 285 12.57 -16.92 31.26
CA ALA A 285 13.32 -18.17 31.33
C ALA A 285 13.05 -19.15 30.18
N GLU A 286 11.82 -19.18 29.64
CA GLU A 286 11.50 -20.00 28.46
C GLU A 286 12.26 -19.51 27.22
N GLY A 287 12.33 -18.20 27.04
CA GLY A 287 13.13 -17.60 25.98
C GLY A 287 14.63 -17.83 26.13
N GLU A 288 15.15 -17.78 27.37
CA GLU A 288 16.54 -18.13 27.66
C GLU A 288 16.83 -19.60 27.32
N GLU A 289 15.97 -20.53 27.72
CA GLU A 289 16.11 -21.96 27.39
C GLU A 289 16.09 -22.21 25.88
N LEU A 290 15.21 -21.51 25.14
CA LEU A 290 15.15 -21.59 23.68
C LEU A 290 16.43 -21.06 23.00
N ARG A 291 17.04 -19.99 23.53
CA ARG A 291 18.32 -19.45 23.01
C ARG A 291 19.46 -20.43 23.28
N ASP A 292 19.54 -20.96 24.49
CA ASP A 292 20.54 -21.97 24.85
C ASP A 292 20.42 -23.24 23.97
N GLU A 293 19.20 -23.67 23.65
CA GLU A 293 18.97 -24.78 22.72
C GLU A 293 19.44 -24.44 21.29
N LEU A 294 19.16 -23.22 20.83
CA LEU A 294 19.59 -22.75 19.50
C LEU A 294 21.11 -22.73 19.38
N ASP A 295 21.80 -22.16 20.37
CA ASP A 295 23.27 -22.11 20.44
C ASP A 295 23.86 -23.54 20.40
N ALA A 296 23.29 -24.46 21.18
CA ALA A 296 23.72 -25.86 21.17
C ALA A 296 23.49 -26.57 19.82
N ILE A 297 22.45 -26.18 19.07
CA ILE A 297 22.19 -26.69 17.72
C ILE A 297 23.19 -26.11 16.72
N GLU A 298 23.48 -24.81 16.79
CA GLU A 298 24.46 -24.12 15.95
C GLU A 298 25.85 -24.68 16.14
N ASP A 299 26.31 -24.87 17.38
CA ASP A 299 27.59 -25.51 17.72
C ASP A 299 27.71 -26.90 17.07
N ARG A 300 26.64 -27.69 17.13
CA ARG A 300 26.61 -29.03 16.52
C ARG A 300 26.64 -28.99 14.99
N LEU A 301 26.01 -27.98 14.38
CA LEU A 301 26.05 -27.78 12.93
C LEU A 301 27.45 -27.37 12.48
N GLU A 302 28.13 -26.48 13.22
CA GLU A 302 29.50 -26.08 12.93
C GLU A 302 30.49 -27.24 13.10
N GLU A 303 30.33 -28.07 14.13
CA GLU A 303 31.12 -29.30 14.29
C GLU A 303 30.90 -30.27 13.12
N ALA A 304 29.65 -30.45 12.67
CA ALA A 304 29.34 -31.31 11.54
C ALA A 304 29.90 -30.79 10.21
N LEU A 305 29.90 -29.47 9.99
CA LEU A 305 30.43 -28.82 8.79
C LEU A 305 31.96 -28.80 8.76
N SER A 306 32.61 -28.69 9.92
CA SER A 306 34.09 -28.70 10.05
C SER A 306 34.71 -30.10 10.01
N ALA A 307 33.92 -31.15 10.24
CA ALA A 307 34.35 -32.55 10.20
C ALA A 307 34.25 -33.22 8.81
N GLY A 308 33.71 -32.54 7.80
CA GLY A 308 33.53 -33.02 6.42
C GLY A 308 34.50 -32.39 5.43
#